data_AF-A0A8J7HAQ6-F1
#
_entry.id   AF-A0A8J7HAQ6-F1
#
_cell.length_a   1.000
_cell.length_b   1.000
_cell.length_c   1.000
_cell.angle_alpha   90.00
_cell.angle_beta   90.00
_cell.angle_gamma   90.00
#
_symmetry.space_group_name_H-M   'P 1'
#
loop_
_entity.id
_entity.type
_entity.pdbx_description
1 polymer ?
#
loop_
_entity_poly.entity_id
_entity_poly.type
_entity_poly.pdbx_seq_one_letter_code
_entity_poly.pdbx_strand_id
1 'polypeptide(L)' 'MKNKIHNNDLSNQSYMFLEGLCKAGFGEFPISVLSQFHVFIMNKFGYTPLPLNEKWEEVLNLAEEIFIGDE' A
#
# COMPACT_ATOMS: atom_id res chain seq x y z
N MET A 1 28.63 1.69 14.56
CA MET A 1 27.31 1.29 14.00
C MET A 1 26.35 2.46 14.15
N LYS A 2 25.99 3.16 13.07
CA LYS A 2 25.03 4.27 13.08
C LYS A 2 23.81 3.88 12.24
N ASN A 3 22.83 3.23 12.86
CA ASN A 3 21.51 2.98 12.27
C ASN A 3 20.68 4.26 12.38
N LYS A 4 20.82 5.17 11.41
CA LYS A 4 20.05 6.44 11.42
C LYS A 4 19.49 6.84 10.04
N ILE A 5 19.15 5.87 9.19
CA ILE A 5 18.62 6.13 7.84
C ILE A 5 17.29 5.40 7.54
N HIS A 6 16.86 4.39 8.31
CA HIS A 6 15.72 3.57 7.87
C HIS A 6 14.31 4.12 8.15
N ASN A 7 14.11 5.04 9.11
CA ASN A 7 12.76 5.47 9.47
C ASN A 7 12.12 6.44 8.46
N ASN A 8 12.91 7.26 7.77
CA ASN A 8 12.38 8.24 6.80
C ASN A 8 11.96 7.58 5.48
N ASP A 9 12.69 6.55 5.03
CA ASP A 9 12.39 5.86 3.77
C ASP A 9 11.10 5.03 3.88
N LEU A 10 10.91 4.34 5.02
CA LEU A 10 9.68 3.58 5.30
C LEU A 10 8.45 4.49 5.39
N SER A 11 8.57 5.67 6.02
CA SER A 11 7.46 6.64 6.06
C SER A 11 7.14 7.20 4.67
N ASN A 12 8.14 7.42 3.83
CA ASN A 12 7.95 7.95 2.48
C ASN A 12 7.28 6.91 1.56
N GLN A 13 7.69 5.64 1.64
CA GLN A 13 7.06 4.55 0.87
C GLN A 13 5.61 4.31 1.29
N SER A 14 5.33 4.34 2.60
CA SER A 14 3.97 4.20 3.12
C SER A 14 3.07 5.34 2.62
N TYR A 15 3.55 6.58 2.65
CA TYR A 15 2.82 7.73 2.10
C TYR A 15 2.54 7.57 0.61
N MET A 16 3.56 7.23 -0.20
CA MET A 16 3.39 7.06 -1.65
C MET A 16 2.43 5.91 -2.00
N PHE A 17 2.48 4.82 -1.24
CA PHE A 17 1.56 3.70 -1.39
C PHE A 17 0.11 4.13 -1.14
N LEU A 18 -0.14 4.81 -0.02
CA LEU A 18 -1.47 5.30 0.35
C LEU A 18 -1.98 6.35 -0.64
N GLU A 19 -1.12 7.28 -1.09
CA GLU A 19 -1.46 8.24 -2.13
C GLU A 19 -1.81 7.55 -3.46
N GLY A 20 -1.08 6.49 -3.81
CA GLY A 20 -1.35 5.65 -4.98
C GLY A 20 -2.74 5.00 -4.92
N LEU A 21 -3.12 4.43 -3.77
CA LEU A 21 -4.45 3.86 -3.57
C LEU A 21 -5.55 4.91 -3.65
N CYS A 22 -5.35 6.09 -3.04
CA CYS A 22 -6.31 7.17 -3.14
C CYS A 22 -6.54 7.60 -4.60
N LYS A 23 -5.47 7.71 -5.40
CA LYS A 23 -5.56 8.03 -6.83
C LYS A 23 -6.23 6.93 -7.65
N ALA A 24 -6.16 5.68 -7.21
CA ALA A 24 -6.82 4.54 -7.83
C ALA A 24 -8.31 4.38 -7.45
N GLY A 25 -8.85 5.28 -6.62
CA GLY A 25 -10.29 5.30 -6.26
C GLY A 25 -10.60 4.82 -4.85
N PHE A 26 -9.62 4.25 -4.12
CA PHE A 26 -9.82 3.75 -2.76
C PHE A 26 -9.74 4.84 -1.68
N GLY A 27 -9.78 6.12 -2.07
CA GLY A 27 -9.64 7.26 -1.14
C GLY A 27 -10.85 7.47 -0.22
N GLU A 28 -11.96 6.77 -0.44
CA GLU A 28 -13.15 6.82 0.41
C GLU A 28 -13.02 5.98 1.69
N PHE A 29 -12.10 5.01 1.72
CA PHE A 29 -11.89 4.15 2.87
C PHE A 29 -11.13 4.88 3.99
N PRO A 30 -11.44 4.61 5.27
CA PRO A 30 -10.72 5.20 6.38
C PRO A 30 -9.21 4.90 6.32
N ILE A 31 -8.38 5.88 6.71
CA ILE A 31 -6.92 5.74 6.70
C ILE A 31 -6.43 4.52 7.50
N SER A 32 -7.15 4.11 8.54
CA SER A 32 -6.84 2.90 9.32
C SER A 32 -7.01 1.62 8.50
N VAL A 33 -8.04 1.56 7.64
CA VAL A 33 -8.30 0.43 6.73
C VAL A 33 -7.20 0.36 5.66
N LEU A 34 -6.89 1.50 5.04
CA LEU A 34 -5.83 1.59 4.03
C LEU A 34 -4.45 1.25 4.63
N SER A 35 -4.20 1.64 5.88
CA SER A 35 -2.97 1.29 6.60
C SER A 35 -2.87 -0.20 6.91
N GLN A 36 -3.98 -0.86 7.25
CA GLN A 36 -4.01 -2.31 7.45
C GLN A 36 -3.76 -3.06 6.14
N PHE A 37 -4.34 -2.58 5.03
CA PHE A 37 -4.08 -3.14 3.71
C PHE A 37 -2.62 -2.96 3.31
N HIS A 38 -1.99 -1.81 3.60
CA HIS A 38 -0.55 -1.64 3.39
C HIS A 38 0.30 -2.70 4.13
N VAL A 39 -0.02 -2.98 5.40
CA VAL A 39 0.63 -4.05 6.17
C VAL A 39 0.40 -5.42 5.53
N PHE A 40 -0.82 -5.70 5.05
CA PHE A 40 -1.12 -6.93 4.33
C PHE A 40 -0.27 -7.06 3.05
N ILE A 41 -0.16 -6.01 2.25
CA ILE A 41 0.66 -5.98 1.03
C ILE A 41 2.14 -6.21 1.35
N MET A 42 2.67 -5.54 2.38
CA MET A 42 4.04 -5.78 2.85
C MET A 42 4.28 -7.24 3.22
N ASN A 43 3.34 -7.87 3.92
CA ASN A 43 3.45 -9.28 4.30
C ASN A 43 3.34 -10.22 3.09
N LYS A 44 2.52 -9.89 2.09
CA LYS A 44 2.32 -10.70 0.89
C LYS A 44 3.53 -10.67 -0.05
N PHE A 45 4.11 -9.49 -0.28
CA PHE A 45 5.19 -9.32 -1.26
C PHE A 45 6.59 -9.25 -0.64
N GLY A 46 6.69 -9.04 0.68
CA GLY A 46 7.97 -8.80 1.36
C GLY A 46 8.53 -7.39 1.14
N TYR A 47 7.82 -6.53 0.42
CA TYR A 47 8.13 -5.12 0.17
C TYR A 47 6.83 -4.34 -0.10
N THR A 48 6.92 -3.02 -0.25
CA THR A 48 5.78 -2.18 -0.66
C THR A 48 5.86 -1.88 -2.17
N PRO A 49 5.05 -2.52 -3.04
CA PRO A 49 4.95 -2.14 -4.43
C PRO A 49 4.39 -0.72 -4.54
N LEU A 50 5.07 0.15 -5.27
CA LEU A 50 4.66 1.54 -5.51
C LEU A 50 4.02 1.68 -6.89
N PRO A 51 3.31 2.79 -7.16
CA PRO A 51 2.89 3.11 -8.52
C PRO A 51 4.08 3.05 -9.48
N LEU A 52 3.88 2.43 -10.66
CA LEU A 52 4.91 2.07 -11.67
C LEU A 52 5.69 0.77 -11.40
N ASN A 53 5.49 0.09 -10.27
CA ASN A 53 6.01 -1.26 -10.05
C ASN A 53 5.19 -2.28 -10.87
N GLU A 54 5.84 -3.35 -11.37
CA GLU A 54 5.16 -4.43 -12.11
C GLU A 54 4.06 -5.15 -11.30
N LYS A 55 4.17 -5.14 -9.97
CA LYS A 55 3.19 -5.69 -9.02
C LYS A 55 2.09 -4.72 -8.63
N TRP A 56 2.11 -3.48 -9.11
CA TRP A 56 1.08 -2.49 -8.76
C TRP A 56 -0.32 -2.94 -9.20
N GLU A 57 -0.46 -3.53 -10.38
CA GLU A 57 -1.74 -4.06 -10.86
C GLU A 57 -2.27 -5.18 -9.94
N GLU A 58 -1.38 -6.06 -9.47
CA GLU A 58 -1.75 -7.12 -8.51
C GLU A 58 -2.21 -6.53 -7.17
N VAL A 59 -1.62 -5.42 -6.72
CA VAL A 59 -2.08 -4.68 -5.53
C VAL A 59 -3.49 -4.12 -5.75
N LEU A 60 -3.78 -3.54 -6.91
CA LEU A 60 -5.11 -2.98 -7.20
C LEU A 60 -6.19 -4.08 -7.24
N ASN A 61 -5.92 -5.20 -7.90
CA ASN A 61 -6.84 -6.34 -7.92
C ASN A 61 -7.15 -6.86 -6.50
N LEU A 62 -6.14 -6.92 -5.63
CA LEU A 62 -6.34 -7.32 -4.22
C LEU A 62 -7.12 -6.27 -3.43
N ALA A 63 -6.95 -4.98 -3.75
CA ALA A 63 -7.72 -3.92 -3.12
C ALA A 63 -9.20 -4.02 -3.51
N GLU A 64 -9.51 -4.28 -4.79
CA GLU A 64 -10.89 -4.51 -5.24
C GLU A 64 -11.52 -5.73 -4.54
N GLU A 65 -10.82 -6.87 -4.54
CA GLU A 65 -11.29 -8.11 -3.89
C GLU A 65 -11.59 -7.89 -2.40
N ILE A 66 -10.73 -7.17 -1.68
CA ILE A 66 -10.87 -6.99 -0.24
C ILE A 66 -11.89 -5.91 0.13
N PHE A 67 -11.90 -4.79 -0.59
CA PHE A 67 -12.69 -3.61 -0.22
C PHE A 67 -14.09 -3.59 -0.81
N ILE A 68 -14.25 -4.16 -2.01
CA ILE A 68 -15.52 -4.18 -2.74
C ILE A 68 -16.16 -5.56 -2.59
N GLY A 69 -15.35 -6.61 -2.63
CA GLY A 69 -15.81 -8.00 -2.60
C GLY A 69 -16.38 -8.47 -3.94
N ASP A 70 -16.37 -9.77 -4.16
CA ASP A 70 -17.32 -10.40 -5.09
C ASP A 70 -18.68 -10.50 -4.35
N GLU A 71 -19.75 -9.93 -4.91
CA GLU A 71 -21.12 -10.17 -4.44
C GLU A 71 -21.47 -11.67 -4.40
#